data_AF-A0A829PWJ3-F1
#
_entry.id   AF-A0A829PWJ3-F1
#
_cell.length_a   1.000
_cell.length_b   1.000
_cell.length_c   1.000
_cell.angle_alpha   90.00
_cell.angle_beta   90.00
_cell.angle_gamma   90.00
#
_symmetry.space_group_name_H-M   'P 1'
#
loop_
_entity.id
_entity.type
_entity.pdbx_description
1 polymer ?
#
loop_
_entity_poly.entity_id
_entity_poly.type
_entity_poly.pdbx_seq_one_letter_code
_entity_poly.pdbx_strand_id
1 'polypeptide(L)'
;MGKLIDHGVLPASIAWIDPEFTAGDLGAKWRAVPSNTSVKLFINYLTGADSFRFAHAPHFALNDLAPTDTCLLGDVADPLVWITGQLCAQVSALRTRATGLALHGGRWEVQTELGEITSKNVILAVGSVPKKLAYPWLNEIPIEVALDPAKLAEQPLEGPPSRCSVRRTPA
;
A
#
# COMPACT_ATOMS: atom_id res chain seq x y z
N MET A 1 7.52 -10.53 -0.77
CA MET A 1 8.47 -10.69 -1.89
C MET A 1 9.91 -10.67 -1.44
N GLY A 2 10.45 -9.57 -0.91
CA GLY A 2 11.89 -9.45 -0.64
C GLY A 2 12.49 -10.64 0.13
N LYS A 3 11.81 -11.08 1.19
CA LYS A 3 12.20 -12.28 1.92
C LYS A 3 12.32 -13.57 1.08
N LEU A 4 11.50 -13.75 0.05
CA LEU A 4 11.64 -14.92 -0.84
C LEU A 4 12.99 -14.87 -1.58
N ILE A 5 13.35 -13.69 -2.08
CA ILE A 5 14.62 -13.46 -2.78
C ILE A 5 15.79 -13.65 -1.81
N ASP A 6 15.72 -13.03 -0.63
CA ASP A 6 16.76 -13.15 0.41
C ASP A 6 16.96 -14.61 0.88
N HIS A 7 15.91 -15.43 0.85
CA HIS A 7 15.97 -16.86 1.17
C HIS A 7 16.29 -17.78 -0.03
N GLY A 8 16.74 -17.22 -1.15
CA GLY A 8 17.29 -17.98 -2.27
C GLY A 8 16.26 -18.44 -3.32
N VAL A 9 15.02 -17.94 -3.28
CA VAL A 9 14.10 -18.12 -4.42
C VAL A 9 14.63 -17.29 -5.58
N LEU A 10 14.94 -17.95 -6.71
CA LEU A 10 15.47 -17.28 -7.89
C LEU A 10 14.49 -16.20 -8.38
N PRO A 11 14.90 -14.91 -8.48
CA PRO A 11 14.00 -13.83 -8.88
C PRO A 11 13.31 -14.06 -10.23
N ALA A 12 14.02 -14.63 -11.21
CA ALA A 12 13.49 -14.99 -12.51
C ALA A 12 12.38 -16.08 -12.48
N SER A 13 12.23 -16.79 -11.35
CA SER A 13 11.16 -17.78 -11.13
C SER A 13 9.93 -17.20 -10.43
N ILE A 14 9.95 -15.91 -10.09
CA ILE A 14 8.85 -15.21 -9.42
C ILE A 14 8.11 -14.39 -10.46
N ALA A 15 6.83 -14.69 -10.66
CA ALA A 15 5.88 -13.80 -11.31
C ALA A 15 5.19 -12.94 -10.25
N TRP A 16 5.28 -11.61 -10.37
CA TRP A 16 4.56 -10.67 -9.52
C TRP A 16 3.53 -9.94 -10.36
N ILE A 17 2.26 -10.13 -10.04
CA ILE A 17 1.14 -9.52 -10.75
C ILE A 17 0.58 -8.38 -9.91
N ASP A 18 0.61 -7.17 -10.46
CA ASP A 18 -0.02 -5.99 -9.88
C ASP A 18 -0.34 -5.00 -11.03
N PRO A 19 -1.56 -4.46 -11.13
CA PRO A 19 -1.92 -3.52 -12.20
C PRO A 19 -1.14 -2.19 -12.12
N GLU A 20 -0.78 -1.76 -10.92
CA GLU A 20 -0.28 -0.40 -10.67
C GLU A 20 1.17 -0.36 -10.17
N PHE A 21 1.58 -1.35 -9.35
CA PHE A 21 2.88 -1.36 -8.69
C PHE A 21 3.15 -0.07 -7.89
N THR A 22 2.12 0.47 -7.24
CA THR A 22 2.18 1.72 -6.47
C THR A 22 2.28 1.49 -4.96
N ALA A 23 2.84 0.35 -4.52
CA ALA A 23 2.78 -0.10 -3.13
C ALA A 23 1.34 -0.22 -2.57
N GLY A 24 0.41 -0.65 -3.43
CA GLY A 24 -1.01 -0.82 -3.10
C GLY A 24 -1.70 0.47 -2.66
N ASP A 25 -2.73 0.33 -1.83
CA ASP A 25 -3.54 1.48 -1.39
C ASP A 25 -2.77 2.47 -0.50
N LEU A 26 -1.66 2.05 0.12
CA LEU A 26 -0.83 2.97 0.91
C LEU A 26 -0.22 4.06 0.02
N GLY A 27 0.32 3.68 -1.15
CA GLY A 27 0.83 4.66 -2.12
C GLY A 27 -0.25 5.36 -2.93
N ALA A 28 -1.39 4.72 -3.16
CA ALA A 28 -2.46 5.28 -4.01
C ALA A 28 -3.51 6.12 -3.26
N LYS A 29 -3.92 5.73 -2.06
CA LYS A 29 -5.12 6.29 -1.38
C LYS A 29 -4.80 6.95 -0.04
N TRP A 30 -3.92 6.35 0.76
CA TRP A 30 -3.81 6.68 2.19
C TRP A 30 -2.73 7.71 2.53
N ARG A 31 -2.18 8.42 1.55
CA ARG A 31 -1.04 9.32 1.77
C ARG A 31 -1.27 10.40 2.85
N ALA A 32 -2.48 10.95 2.91
CA ALA A 32 -2.86 11.98 3.87
C ALA A 32 -3.18 11.45 5.28
N VAL A 33 -3.22 10.12 5.47
CA VAL A 33 -3.62 9.48 6.72
C VAL A 33 -2.45 9.48 7.70
N PRO A 34 -2.63 9.99 8.93
CA PRO A 34 -1.63 9.83 9.99
C PRO A 34 -1.45 8.37 10.39
N SER A 35 -0.20 7.92 10.48
CA SER A 35 0.16 6.59 10.96
C SER A 35 0.13 6.55 12.48
N ASN A 36 -0.18 5.38 13.04
CA ASN A 36 0.02 5.06 14.46
C ASN A 36 1.35 4.30 14.71
N THR A 37 2.10 4.01 13.66
CA THR A 37 3.38 3.30 13.71
C THR A 37 4.52 4.31 13.78
N SER A 38 5.50 4.08 14.66
CA SER A 38 6.63 4.98 14.79
C SER A 38 7.57 4.91 13.59
N VAL A 39 8.24 6.03 13.31
CA VAL A 39 9.23 6.14 12.23
C VAL A 39 10.31 5.06 12.36
N LYS A 40 10.79 4.77 13.58
CA LYS A 40 11.76 3.69 13.82
C LYS A 40 11.30 2.34 13.27
N LEU A 41 10.03 1.98 13.45
CA LEU A 41 9.51 0.70 12.98
C LEU A 41 9.42 0.65 11.45
N PHE A 42 9.09 1.77 10.80
CA PHE A 42 9.13 1.86 9.34
C PHE A 42 10.56 1.74 8.80
N ILE A 43 11.52 2.47 9.36
CA ILE A 43 12.92 2.36 8.94
C ILE A 43 13.42 0.93 9.12
N ASN A 44 13.14 0.28 10.26
CA ASN A 44 13.50 -1.13 10.49
C ASN A 44 12.90 -2.07 9.44
N TYR A 45 11.65 -1.84 9.01
CA TYR A 45 11.02 -2.62 7.96
C TYR A 45 11.71 -2.41 6.61
N LEU A 46 11.94 -1.15 6.22
CA LEU A 46 12.53 -0.77 4.94
C LEU A 46 13.98 -1.29 4.80
N THR A 47 14.74 -1.33 5.89
CA THR A 47 16.09 -1.91 5.94
C THR A 47 16.11 -3.41 6.24
N GLY A 48 14.94 -4.03 6.46
CA GLY A 48 14.83 -5.39 6.98
C GLY A 48 15.06 -6.50 5.96
N ALA A 49 15.21 -6.18 4.68
CA ALA A 49 15.46 -7.12 3.59
C ALA A 49 16.49 -6.55 2.60
N ASP A 50 17.51 -7.34 2.28
CA ASP A 50 18.60 -6.88 1.41
C ASP A 50 18.11 -6.66 -0.03
N SER A 51 17.19 -7.52 -0.49
CA SER A 51 16.52 -7.39 -1.79
C SER A 51 15.71 -6.10 -1.96
N PHE A 52 15.33 -5.41 -0.88
CA PHE A 52 14.72 -4.08 -0.95
C PHE A 52 15.71 -3.01 -1.38
N ARG A 53 17.02 -3.26 -1.20
CA ARG A 53 18.11 -2.35 -1.54
C ARG A 53 18.01 -0.97 -0.90
N PHE A 54 17.27 -0.84 0.20
CA PHE A 54 16.94 0.45 0.80
C PHE A 54 18.18 1.22 1.30
N ALA A 55 19.28 0.52 1.61
CA ALA A 55 20.57 1.14 1.92
C ALA A 55 21.13 2.02 0.77
N HIS A 56 20.66 1.82 -0.47
CA HIS A 56 21.04 2.59 -1.65
C HIS A 56 19.90 3.50 -2.15
N ALA A 57 18.85 3.68 -1.34
CA ALA A 57 17.72 4.50 -1.72
C ALA A 57 18.08 5.99 -1.70
N PRO A 58 17.38 6.83 -2.49
CA PRO A 58 17.50 8.27 -2.33
C PRO A 58 17.01 8.69 -0.94
N HIS A 59 17.34 9.92 -0.57
CA HIS A 59 16.84 10.51 0.66
C HIS A 59 15.33 10.82 0.55
N PHE A 60 14.54 10.38 1.52
CA PHE A 60 13.10 10.65 1.61
C PHE A 60 12.77 11.52 2.83
N ALA A 61 11.59 12.15 2.84
CA ALA A 61 11.11 12.92 3.99
C ALA A 61 11.10 12.09 5.30
N LEU A 62 10.79 10.80 5.21
CA LEU A 62 10.83 9.87 6.35
C LEU A 62 12.19 9.84 7.06
N ASN A 63 13.29 10.09 6.35
CA ASN A 63 14.64 10.08 6.90
C ASN A 63 14.93 11.27 7.84
N ASP A 64 14.18 12.38 7.69
CA ASP A 64 14.34 13.59 8.51
C ASP A 64 13.53 13.54 9.81
N LEU A 65 12.61 12.59 9.95
CA LEU A 65 11.70 12.51 11.08
C LEU A 65 12.35 11.84 12.30
N ALA A 66 11.98 12.27 13.51
CA ALA A 66 12.51 11.67 14.73
C ALA A 66 12.03 10.21 14.86
N PRO A 67 12.92 9.26 15.20
CA PRO A 67 12.55 7.83 15.26
C PRO A 67 11.40 7.50 16.23
N THR A 68 11.18 8.33 17.25
CA THR A 68 10.11 8.17 18.25
C THR A 68 8.76 8.66 17.78
N ASP A 69 8.72 9.47 16.74
CA ASP A 69 7.49 10.12 16.28
C ASP A 69 6.69 9.19 15.37
N THR A 70 5.43 9.56 15.12
CA THR A 70 4.64 9.04 14.01
C THR A 70 4.71 9.99 12.81
N CYS A 71 4.26 9.53 11.65
CA CYS A 71 4.34 10.26 10.39
C CYS A 71 3.04 10.12 9.59
N LEU A 72 2.92 10.82 8.46
CA LEU A 72 1.86 10.52 7.49
C LEU A 72 2.23 9.24 6.75
N LEU A 73 1.24 8.45 6.35
CA LEU A 73 1.51 7.28 5.51
C LEU A 73 2.11 7.66 4.15
N GLY A 74 1.91 8.90 3.70
CA GLY A 74 2.59 9.46 2.53
C GLY A 74 4.11 9.49 2.66
N ASP A 75 4.65 9.75 3.86
CA ASP A 75 6.09 9.76 4.10
C ASP A 75 6.71 8.36 3.91
N VAL A 76 5.93 7.32 4.16
CA VAL A 76 6.31 5.91 4.00
C VAL A 76 5.96 5.36 2.61
N ALA A 77 4.96 5.95 1.95
CA ALA A 77 4.55 5.55 0.61
C ALA A 77 5.68 5.66 -0.41
N ASP A 78 6.40 6.78 -0.40
CA ASP A 78 7.46 7.04 -1.38
C ASP A 78 8.61 6.02 -1.32
N PRO A 79 9.18 5.70 -0.14
CA PRO A 79 10.19 4.65 -0.07
C PRO A 79 9.64 3.27 -0.46
N LEU A 80 8.37 2.96 -0.17
CA LEU A 80 7.76 1.69 -0.58
C LEU A 80 7.53 1.60 -2.10
N VAL A 81 7.14 2.69 -2.75
CA VAL A 81 7.04 2.78 -4.22
C VAL A 81 8.42 2.61 -4.85
N TRP A 82 9.45 3.24 -4.28
CA TRP A 82 10.82 3.05 -4.76
C TRP A 82 11.29 1.60 -4.61
N ILE A 83 11.07 0.96 -3.45
CA ILE A 83 11.37 -0.46 -3.23
C ILE A 83 10.61 -1.34 -4.23
N THR A 84 9.34 -1.01 -4.50
CA THR A 84 8.52 -1.73 -5.49
C THR A 84 9.19 -1.70 -6.85
N GLY A 85 9.70 -0.54 -7.29
CA GLY A 85 10.49 -0.42 -8.52
C GLY A 85 11.76 -1.28 -8.51
N GLN A 86 12.53 -1.28 -7.41
CA GLN A 86 13.73 -2.12 -7.27
C GLN A 86 13.41 -3.61 -7.39
N LEU A 87 12.30 -4.05 -6.82
CA LEU A 87 11.85 -5.42 -6.86
C LEU A 87 11.33 -5.81 -8.24
N CYS A 88 10.56 -4.93 -8.90
CA CYS A 88 10.10 -5.14 -10.29
C CYS A 88 11.27 -5.33 -11.26
N ALA A 89 12.41 -4.66 -11.03
CA ALA A 89 13.61 -4.85 -11.86
C ALA A 89 14.31 -6.21 -11.65
N GLN A 90 13.93 -6.97 -10.63
CA GLN A 90 14.55 -8.26 -10.29
C GLN A 90 13.69 -9.46 -10.71
N VAL A 91 12.36 -9.31 -10.74
CA VAL A 91 11.41 -10.40 -10.97
C VAL A 91 10.67 -10.27 -12.31
N SER A 92 9.88 -11.28 -12.68
CA SER A 92 8.92 -11.14 -13.78
C SER A 92 7.72 -10.32 -13.31
N ALA A 93 7.82 -8.99 -13.41
CA ALA A 93 6.75 -8.06 -13.06
C ALA A 93 5.72 -7.97 -14.19
N LEU A 94 4.50 -8.42 -13.92
CA LEU A 94 3.38 -8.45 -14.86
C LEU A 94 2.38 -7.38 -14.48
N ARG A 95 2.35 -6.30 -15.27
CA ARG A 95 1.41 -5.19 -15.08
C ARG A 95 0.04 -5.56 -15.63
N THR A 96 -0.70 -6.35 -14.86
CA THR A 96 -2.00 -6.90 -15.23
C THR A 96 -2.79 -7.27 -13.98
N ARG A 97 -4.05 -7.65 -14.16
CA ARG A 97 -4.86 -8.29 -13.12
C ARG A 97 -4.88 -9.81 -13.29
N ALA A 98 -4.83 -10.53 -12.18
CA ALA A 98 -5.22 -11.93 -12.15
C ALA A 98 -6.76 -12.01 -12.08
N THR A 99 -7.38 -12.68 -13.03
CA THR A 99 -8.84 -12.77 -13.20
C THR A 99 -9.38 -14.14 -12.78
N GLY A 100 -8.52 -15.15 -12.71
CA GLY A 100 -8.89 -16.51 -12.32
C GLY A 100 -7.71 -17.25 -11.70
N LEU A 101 -8.04 -18.23 -10.85
CA LEU A 101 -7.08 -19.10 -10.19
C LEU A 101 -7.67 -20.51 -10.10
N ALA A 102 -6.98 -21.49 -10.68
CA ALA A 102 -7.39 -22.90 -10.66
C ALA A 102 -6.20 -23.81 -10.28
N LEU A 103 -6.49 -24.96 -9.67
CA LEU A 103 -5.49 -25.95 -9.29
C LEU A 103 -5.70 -27.23 -10.12
N HIS A 104 -4.76 -27.53 -11.01
CA HIS A 104 -4.80 -28.69 -11.89
C HIS A 104 -3.52 -29.52 -11.73
N GLY A 105 -3.66 -30.81 -11.41
CA GLY A 105 -2.51 -31.72 -11.32
C GLY A 105 -1.42 -31.27 -10.33
N GLY A 106 -1.78 -30.57 -9.25
CA GLY A 106 -0.82 -30.04 -8.27
C GLY A 106 -0.07 -28.78 -8.72
N ARG A 107 -0.51 -28.11 -9.79
CA ARG A 107 -0.01 -26.81 -10.23
C ARG A 107 -1.13 -25.80 -10.31
N TRP A 108 -0.84 -24.59 -9.84
CA TRP A 108 -1.73 -23.46 -10.00
C TRP A 108 -1.64 -22.93 -11.42
N GLU A 109 -2.79 -22.65 -11.98
CA GLU A 109 -3.00 -21.94 -13.23
C GLU A 109 -3.62 -20.58 -12.87
N VAL A 110 -2.93 -19.51 -13.25
CA VAL A 110 -3.37 -18.13 -12.97
C VAL A 110 -3.71 -17.50 -14.30
N GLN A 111 -4.98 -17.14 -14.45
CA GLN A 111 -5.47 -16.43 -15.63
C GLN A 111 -5.24 -14.93 -15.43
N THR A 112 -4.71 -14.28 -16.46
CA THR A 112 -4.53 -12.84 -16.50
C THR A 112 -5.03 -12.28 -17.83
N GLU A 113 -5.21 -10.96 -17.90
CA GLU A 113 -5.56 -10.28 -19.15
C GLU A 113 -4.46 -10.41 -20.23
N LEU A 114 -3.23 -10.74 -19.84
CA LEU A 114 -2.09 -10.96 -20.74
C LEU A 114 -1.90 -12.44 -21.14
N GLY A 115 -2.76 -13.34 -20.62
CA GLY A 115 -2.65 -14.78 -20.82
C GLY A 115 -2.44 -15.54 -19.51
N GLU A 116 -2.09 -16.81 -19.65
CA GLU A 116 -2.02 -17.76 -18.55
C GLU A 116 -0.58 -17.97 -18.06
N ILE A 117 -0.41 -18.07 -16.74
CA ILE A 117 0.84 -18.49 -16.12
C ILE A 117 0.61 -19.67 -15.19
N THR A 118 1.61 -20.52 -15.04
CA THR A 118 1.55 -21.65 -14.10
C THR A 118 2.59 -21.52 -13.00
N SER A 119 2.23 -21.97 -11.80
CA SER A 119 3.13 -21.94 -10.63
C SER A 119 2.89 -23.13 -9.71
N LYS A 120 3.89 -23.49 -8.92
CA LYS A 120 3.72 -24.45 -7.81
C LYS A 120 3.04 -23.82 -6.60
N ASN A 121 3.25 -22.52 -6.38
CA ASN A 121 2.74 -21.80 -5.21
C ASN A 121 2.19 -20.45 -5.65
N VAL A 122 1.12 -20.01 -4.98
CA VAL A 122 0.51 -18.69 -5.20
C VAL A 122 0.36 -18.01 -3.85
N ILE A 123 0.78 -16.74 -3.77
CA ILE A 123 0.57 -15.88 -2.60
C ILE A 123 -0.42 -14.80 -3.02
N LEU A 124 -1.60 -14.80 -2.42
CA LEU A 124 -2.63 -13.79 -2.67
C LEU A 124 -2.42 -12.59 -1.74
N ALA A 125 -2.17 -11.44 -2.32
CA ALA A 125 -2.01 -10.16 -1.63
C ALA A 125 -2.93 -9.10 -2.26
N VAL A 126 -4.21 -9.44 -2.43
CA VAL A 126 -5.21 -8.66 -3.20
C VAL A 126 -5.80 -7.45 -2.46
N GLY A 127 -5.31 -7.17 -1.25
CA GLY A 127 -5.86 -6.13 -0.39
C GLY A 127 -7.25 -6.45 0.13
N SER A 128 -8.04 -5.42 0.43
CA SER A 128 -9.41 -5.54 0.92
C SER A 128 -10.28 -4.44 0.35
N VAL A 129 -11.59 -4.68 0.33
CA VAL A 129 -12.60 -3.69 -0.03
C VAL A 129 -13.48 -3.46 1.20
N PRO A 130 -13.67 -2.20 1.65
CA PRO A 130 -14.53 -1.90 2.79
C PRO A 130 -15.97 -2.41 2.56
N LYS A 131 -16.54 -3.06 3.57
CA LYS A 131 -17.97 -3.39 3.59
C LYS A 131 -18.76 -2.11 3.84
N LYS A 132 -19.81 -1.90 3.07
CA LYS A 132 -20.70 -0.74 3.20
C LYS A 132 -22.01 -1.16 3.85
N LEU A 133 -22.60 -0.26 4.62
CA LEU A 133 -23.97 -0.38 5.12
C LEU A 133 -24.87 0.46 4.22
N ALA A 134 -25.86 -0.17 3.59
CA ALA A 134 -26.77 0.52 2.68
C ALA A 134 -27.94 1.13 3.46
N TYR A 135 -27.91 2.46 3.63
CA TYR A 135 -29.02 3.23 4.18
C TYR A 135 -29.58 4.15 3.09
N PRO A 136 -30.82 3.94 2.61
CA PRO A 136 -31.39 4.71 1.49
C PRO A 136 -31.44 6.23 1.69
N TRP A 137 -31.43 6.68 2.94
CA TRP A 137 -31.54 8.09 3.33
C TRP A 137 -30.20 8.75 3.68
N LEU A 138 -29.08 8.00 3.67
CA LEU A 138 -27.78 8.54 4.02
C LEU A 138 -26.94 8.71 2.76
N ASN A 139 -26.44 9.93 2.54
CA ASN A 139 -25.38 10.15 1.56
C ASN A 139 -24.04 9.81 2.21
N GLU A 140 -23.48 8.63 1.91
CA GLU A 140 -22.21 8.17 2.44
C GLU A 140 -21.04 8.91 1.77
N ILE A 141 -20.17 9.52 2.58
CA ILE A 141 -18.87 10.04 2.09
C ILE A 141 -17.91 8.84 1.98
N PRO A 142 -17.32 8.58 0.80
CA PRO A 142 -16.33 7.51 0.65
C PRO A 142 -15.16 7.67 1.62
N ILE A 143 -14.66 6.57 2.17
CA ILE A 143 -13.58 6.59 3.16
C ILE A 143 -12.30 7.26 2.62
N GLU A 144 -12.00 7.10 1.33
CA GLU A 144 -10.86 7.75 0.65
C GLU A 144 -10.98 9.27 0.62
N VAL A 145 -12.21 9.79 0.68
CA VAL A 145 -12.51 11.22 0.76
C VAL A 145 -12.50 11.67 2.22
N ALA A 146 -13.16 10.92 3.10
CA ALA A 146 -13.28 11.25 4.51
C ALA A 146 -11.92 11.33 5.24
N LEU A 147 -10.95 10.51 4.84
CA LEU A 147 -9.62 10.47 5.44
C LEU A 147 -8.61 11.42 4.79
N ASP A 148 -9.01 12.17 3.76
CA ASP A 148 -8.17 13.15 3.08
C ASP A 148 -8.73 14.56 3.33
N PRO A 149 -8.09 15.38 4.18
CA PRO A 149 -8.62 16.70 4.54
C PRO A 149 -8.88 17.62 3.35
N ALA A 150 -8.07 17.51 2.27
CA ALA A 150 -8.27 18.32 1.08
C ALA A 150 -9.52 17.87 0.32
N LYS A 151 -9.66 16.56 0.07
CA LYS A 151 -10.86 16.02 -0.60
C LYS A 151 -12.14 16.23 0.21
N LEU A 152 -12.04 16.11 1.54
CA LEU A 152 -13.17 16.30 2.43
C LEU A 152 -13.65 17.75 2.44
N ALA A 153 -12.75 18.73 2.36
CA ALA A 153 -13.09 20.15 2.32
C ALA A 153 -13.90 20.54 1.07
N GLU A 154 -13.77 19.77 -0.02
CA GLU A 154 -14.54 19.96 -1.25
C GLU A 154 -15.94 19.33 -1.18
N GLN A 155 -16.25 18.53 -0.15
CA GLN A 155 -17.56 17.90 -0.03
C GLN A 155 -18.62 18.91 0.44
N PRO A 156 -19.78 18.98 -0.23
CA PRO A 156 -20.91 19.74 0.27
C PRO A 156 -21.48 19.01 1.49
N LEU A 157 -21.11 19.46 2.69
CA LEU A 157 -21.64 18.93 3.94
C LEU A 157 -22.97 19.63 4.24
N GLU A 158 -24.08 18.91 4.10
CA GLU A 158 -25.39 19.39 4.55
C GLU A 158 -25.47 19.31 6.08
N GLY A 159 -25.39 20.46 6.75
CA GLY A 159 -25.51 20.61 8.20
C GLY A 159 -24.94 21.95 8.68
N PRO A 160 -25.42 22.53 9.80
CA PRO A 160 -24.90 23.80 10.29
C PRO A 160 -23.41 23.65 10.65
N PRO A 161 -22.56 24.67 10.36
CA PRO A 161 -21.14 24.61 10.65
C PRO A 161 -20.90 24.61 12.16
N SER A 162 -20.79 23.42 12.73
CA SER A 162 -20.33 23.24 14.11
C SER A 162 -18.82 23.48 14.14
N ARG A 163 -18.39 24.71 14.47
CA ARG A 163 -16.98 24.95 14.82
C ARG A 163 -16.64 24.08 16.02
N CYS A 164 -15.87 23.02 15.81
CA CYS A 164 -15.22 22.30 16.90
C CYS A 164 -14.07 23.17 17.41
N SER A 165 -14.39 24.17 18.25
CA SER A 165 -13.38 24.95 18.95
C SER A 165 -12.78 24.09 20.06
N VAL A 166 -11.60 23.51 19.81
CA VAL A 166 -10.76 22.97 20.88
C VAL A 166 -10.31 24.18 21.72
N ARG A 167 -11.06 24.48 22.79
CA ARG A 167 -10.61 25.46 23.79
C ARG A 167 -9.39 24.87 24.48
N ARG A 168 -8.21 25.39 24.19
CA ARG A 168 -7.05 25.23 25.08
C ARG A 168 -7.38 25.97 26.37
N THR A 169 -7.64 25.24 27.44
CA THR A 169 -7.63 25.78 28.79
C THR A 169 -6.19 26.20 29.11
N PRO A 170 -5.92 27.45 29.53
CA PRO A 170 -4.62 27.80 30.08
C PRO A 170 -4.46 27.14 31.46
N ALA A 171 -3.21 26.76 31.75
CA ALA A 171 -2.76 26.22 33.03
C ALA A 171 -2.83 27.27 34.14
#